data_AF-A0A3P9PU77-F1
#
_entry.id   AF-A0A3P9PU77-F1
#
_cell.length_a   1.000
_cell.length_b   1.000
_cell.length_c   1.000
_cell.angle_alpha   90.00
_cell.angle_beta   90.00
_cell.angle_gamma   90.00
#
_symmetry.space_group_name_H-M   'P 1'
#
loop_
_entity.id
_entity.type
_entity.pdbx_description
1 polymer ?
#
loop_
_entity_poly.entity_id
_entity_poly.type
_entity_poly.pdbx_seq_one_letter_code
_entity_poly.pdbx_strand_id
1 'polypeptide(L)'
;MSSLESNGTSSHLNEFEKLSWRPSVRDSGSKKRARWLQARRIFSPNGLNLRIPNRFLKEGHCIPSARSGHRCVADSSNLYVFGGYNPDFEEAGGSENEDYPLFRELWRFHFATATWQQIRTEGYMPTELASMSAVLHGNNLLVFGGTGIPFGENNSNDVHVCNVQYRRWNLLNCKGKKPNKIYGQAMVIINGYLYVFGGTTGYLYSTDLHRLDLSTREWTHLKPKNAPLDLPDERYRHELAQDGQRIYILGGGTSWMSYPLDKIHAYNLETNYWEEIVTKPHEKAGYPAARRCHSCVQVKDDVFICGGYNGELILSDLWKINLQTFQWTKLPAMMPEPAYFHSAAVTPAGCMYIHGGVVNMSGNQRTASLYKVWLVVPSLLEMTWEKLLKLFPHLTQLSALQLLSLGLTHSLIQRLK
;
A
#
# COMPACT_ATOMS: atom_id res chain seq x y z
N MET A 1 -7.02 -45.21 33.37
CA MET A 1 -7.00 -43.75 33.50
C MET A 1 -6.49 -43.18 32.19
N SER A 2 -7.40 -42.87 31.28
CA SER A 2 -7.11 -42.28 29.97
C SER A 2 -6.97 -40.77 30.13
N SER A 3 -5.79 -40.24 29.83
CA SER A 3 -5.55 -38.81 29.70
C SER A 3 -6.23 -38.30 28.43
N LEU A 4 -7.32 -37.56 28.61
CA LEU A 4 -7.92 -36.71 27.59
C LEU A 4 -6.95 -35.56 27.30
N GLU A 5 -6.34 -35.59 26.12
CA GLU A 5 -5.67 -34.43 25.54
C GLU A 5 -6.74 -33.37 25.24
N SER A 6 -6.66 -32.24 25.93
CA SER A 6 -7.40 -31.04 25.61
C SER A 6 -6.86 -30.46 24.31
N ASN A 7 -7.59 -30.64 23.21
CA ASN A 7 -7.44 -29.84 22.00
C ASN A 7 -7.79 -28.37 22.33
N GLY A 8 -6.78 -27.61 22.72
CA GLY A 8 -6.86 -26.17 22.86
C GLY A 8 -7.07 -25.54 21.49
N THR A 9 -8.19 -24.84 21.32
CA THR A 9 -8.44 -23.94 20.19
C THR A 9 -7.33 -22.89 20.14
N SER A 10 -6.36 -23.08 19.23
CA SER A 10 -5.35 -22.08 18.92
C SER A 10 -6.04 -20.79 18.49
N SER A 11 -5.83 -19.70 19.24
CA SER A 11 -6.27 -18.38 18.83
C SER A 11 -5.41 -17.92 17.65
N HIS A 12 -5.98 -17.83 16.45
CA HIS A 12 -5.33 -17.36 15.20
C HIS A 12 -4.90 -15.87 15.20
N LEU A 13 -4.69 -15.28 16.37
CA LEU A 13 -4.15 -13.93 16.51
C LEU A 13 -2.67 -13.95 16.13
N ASN A 14 -2.24 -13.02 15.27
CA ASN A 14 -0.85 -12.90 14.81
C ASN A 14 -0.35 -14.06 13.93
N GLU A 15 -1.22 -14.75 13.21
CA GLU A 15 -0.82 -15.67 12.12
C GLU A 15 -1.14 -15.04 10.76
N PHE A 16 -0.20 -15.15 9.81
CA PHE A 16 -0.45 -14.72 8.43
C PHE A 16 -1.31 -15.76 7.71
N GLU A 17 -2.49 -15.33 7.28
CA GLU A 17 -3.35 -16.11 6.40
C GLU A 17 -3.09 -15.70 4.95
N LYS A 18 -2.73 -16.66 4.09
CA LYS A 18 -2.62 -16.43 2.66
C LYS A 18 -4.01 -16.45 2.04
N LEU A 19 -4.43 -15.34 1.44
CA LEU A 19 -5.74 -15.19 0.79
C LEU A 19 -5.73 -15.66 -0.67
N SER A 20 -4.81 -16.57 -1.02
CA SER A 20 -4.76 -17.16 -2.36
C SER A 20 -5.80 -18.26 -2.50
N TRP A 21 -6.66 -18.18 -3.51
CA TRP A 21 -7.32 -19.36 -4.08
C TRP A 21 -6.82 -19.61 -5.50
N ARG A 22 -6.21 -20.77 -5.71
CA ARG A 22 -6.23 -21.46 -7.01
C ARG A 22 -7.67 -21.95 -7.21
N PRO A 23 -8.40 -21.61 -8.28
CA PRO A 23 -9.49 -22.48 -8.71
C PRO A 23 -8.89 -23.87 -8.93
N SER A 24 -9.57 -24.93 -8.50
CA SER A 24 -9.20 -26.29 -8.90
C SER A 24 -9.25 -26.37 -10.43
N VAL A 25 -8.09 -26.26 -11.08
CA VAL A 25 -7.99 -26.57 -12.50
C VAL A 25 -8.12 -28.08 -12.59
N ARG A 26 -9.30 -28.54 -13.02
CA ARG A 26 -9.37 -29.84 -13.68
C ARG A 26 -8.40 -29.77 -14.84
N ASP A 27 -7.46 -30.69 -14.85
CA ASP A 27 -6.49 -30.84 -15.91
C ASP A 27 -7.25 -31.10 -17.23
N SER A 28 -7.45 -30.06 -18.02
CA SER A 28 -7.87 -30.19 -19.41
C SER A 28 -6.90 -29.37 -20.22
N GLY A 29 -5.87 -30.04 -20.74
CA GLY A 29 -4.87 -29.48 -21.61
C GLY A 29 -5.50 -28.73 -22.78
N SER A 30 -5.29 -27.42 -22.81
CA SER A 30 -5.25 -26.60 -24.01
C SER A 30 -4.87 -25.18 -23.60
N LYS A 31 -3.58 -24.84 -23.74
CA LYS A 31 -3.11 -23.45 -23.71
C LYS A 31 -3.75 -22.69 -24.89
N LYS A 32 -4.93 -22.08 -24.70
CA LYS A 32 -5.44 -21.11 -25.66
C LYS A 32 -4.62 -19.82 -25.52
N ARG A 33 -3.68 -19.61 -26.45
CA ARG A 33 -3.01 -18.32 -26.66
C ARG A 33 -4.07 -17.24 -26.85
N ALA A 34 -4.05 -16.20 -26.03
CA ALA A 34 -4.74 -14.95 -26.33
C ALA A 34 -4.17 -14.40 -27.64
N ARG A 35 -5.03 -14.19 -28.63
CA ARG A 35 -4.64 -13.77 -29.98
C ARG A 35 -4.72 -12.24 -30.04
N TRP A 36 -3.58 -11.58 -29.99
CA TRP A 36 -3.46 -10.15 -30.26
C TRP A 36 -3.65 -9.91 -31.76
N LEU A 37 -4.56 -9.00 -32.14
CA LEU A 37 -4.81 -8.64 -33.54
C LEU A 37 -4.14 -7.29 -33.83
N GLN A 38 -3.27 -7.26 -34.84
CA GLN A 38 -2.57 -6.06 -35.33
C GLN A 38 -3.54 -4.90 -35.60
N ALA A 39 -3.18 -3.70 -35.13
CA ALA A 39 -3.90 -2.47 -35.37
C ALA A 39 -3.56 -1.87 -36.75
N ARG A 40 -4.57 -1.42 -37.51
CA ARG A 40 -4.39 -0.46 -38.60
C ARG A 40 -4.68 0.94 -38.08
N ARG A 41 -3.78 1.89 -38.36
CA ARG A 41 -3.92 3.31 -38.03
C ARG A 41 -5.11 3.90 -38.79
N ILE A 42 -6.03 4.57 -38.09
CA ILE A 42 -7.01 5.46 -38.70
C ILE A 42 -6.77 6.84 -38.09
N PHE A 43 -6.24 7.77 -38.88
CA PHE A 43 -6.20 9.19 -38.53
C PHE A 43 -7.55 9.81 -38.92
N SER A 44 -8.17 10.55 -38.00
CA SER A 44 -9.28 11.45 -38.30
C SER A 44 -8.88 12.87 -37.91
N PRO A 45 -8.96 13.86 -38.81
CA PRO A 45 -8.74 15.25 -38.47
C PRO A 45 -10.07 15.82 -37.95
N ASN A 46 -10.15 16.03 -36.63
CA ASN A 46 -10.95 17.04 -35.91
C ASN A 46 -11.44 16.51 -34.55
N GLY A 47 -10.98 17.15 -33.47
CA GLY A 47 -11.57 17.08 -32.13
C GLY A 47 -10.94 16.04 -31.19
N LEU A 48 -10.34 16.53 -30.10
CA LEU A 48 -9.82 15.76 -28.96
C LEU A 48 -10.95 14.98 -28.26
N ASN A 49 -11.19 13.75 -28.73
CA ASN A 49 -11.87 12.71 -27.96
C ASN A 49 -11.01 11.44 -28.04
N LEU A 50 -10.08 11.30 -27.09
CA LEU A 50 -9.35 10.05 -26.88
C LEU A 50 -10.33 9.00 -26.31
N ARG A 51 -11.02 8.28 -27.19
CA ARG A 51 -11.64 7.00 -26.82
C ARG A 51 -10.53 5.97 -26.73
N ILE A 52 -10.21 5.53 -25.51
CA ILE A 52 -9.35 4.38 -25.28
C ILE A 52 -10.03 3.14 -25.89
N PRO A 53 -9.39 2.38 -26.81
CA PRO A 53 -10.00 1.20 -27.40
C PRO A 53 -10.29 0.12 -26.34
N ASN A 54 -11.46 -0.51 -26.44
CA ASN A 54 -12.01 -1.56 -25.56
C ASN A 54 -11.23 -2.90 -25.52
N ARG A 55 -9.89 -2.93 -25.56
CA ARG A 55 -9.15 -4.18 -25.86
C ARG A 55 -8.24 -4.80 -24.80
N PHE A 56 -8.35 -4.40 -23.52
CA PHE A 56 -7.53 -4.99 -22.45
C PHE A 56 -8.34 -5.49 -21.25
N LEU A 57 -9.56 -5.96 -21.49
CA LEU A 57 -10.38 -6.55 -20.44
C LEU A 57 -9.98 -8.00 -20.23
N LYS A 58 -9.50 -8.34 -19.03
CA LYS A 58 -9.55 -9.73 -18.59
C LYS A 58 -11.00 -10.03 -18.15
N GLU A 59 -11.71 -10.83 -18.94
CA GLU A 59 -13.01 -11.41 -18.54
C GLU A 59 -12.76 -12.66 -17.65
N GLY A 60 -13.33 -12.67 -16.44
CA GLY A 60 -13.21 -13.77 -15.47
C GLY A 60 -12.74 -13.32 -14.08
N HIS A 61 -12.64 -14.26 -13.13
CA HIS A 61 -12.04 -14.02 -11.81
C HIS A 61 -10.52 -13.77 -11.99
N CYS A 62 -10.15 -12.50 -12.14
CA CYS A 62 -8.77 -12.10 -12.42
C CYS A 62 -8.15 -11.42 -11.20
N ILE A 63 -6.86 -11.68 -11.00
CA ILE A 63 -6.07 -11.11 -9.90
C ILE A 63 -5.06 -10.11 -10.46
N PRO A 64 -4.61 -9.12 -9.67
CA PRO A 64 -3.51 -8.25 -10.07
C PRO A 64 -2.25 -9.07 -10.34
N SER A 65 -1.53 -8.72 -11.41
CA SER A 65 -0.24 -9.30 -11.73
C SER A 65 0.79 -9.06 -10.61
N ALA A 66 1.78 -9.94 -10.52
CA ALA A 66 2.91 -9.81 -9.61
C ALA A 66 3.62 -8.47 -9.83
N ARG A 67 3.92 -7.74 -8.76
CA ARG A 67 4.39 -6.34 -8.86
C ARG A 67 5.13 -5.88 -7.62
N SER A 68 6.04 -4.94 -7.80
CA SER A 68 6.76 -4.25 -6.72
C SER A 68 6.62 -2.74 -6.85
N GLY A 69 6.78 -1.99 -5.75
CA GLY A 69 6.75 -0.53 -5.76
C GLY A 69 5.36 0.07 -6.04
N HIS A 70 4.31 -0.75 -5.93
CA HIS A 70 2.91 -0.32 -5.92
C HIS A 70 2.51 0.16 -4.52
N ARG A 71 1.31 0.72 -4.37
CA ARG A 71 0.74 1.03 -3.05
C ARG A 71 -0.60 0.36 -2.81
N CYS A 72 -0.78 -0.02 -1.55
CA CYS A 72 -2.01 -0.53 -0.97
C CYS A 72 -2.64 0.55 -0.08
N VAL A 73 -3.95 0.71 -0.15
CA VAL A 73 -4.75 1.44 0.84
C VAL A 73 -6.03 0.67 1.11
N ALA A 74 -6.64 0.81 2.29
CA ALA A 74 -7.83 0.05 2.65
C ALA A 74 -8.88 0.94 3.32
N ASP A 75 -10.15 0.61 3.08
CA ASP A 75 -11.28 1.06 3.89
C ASP A 75 -11.83 -0.12 4.73
N SER A 76 -13.09 -0.04 5.18
CA SER A 76 -13.75 -1.11 5.96
C SER A 76 -14.23 -2.31 5.13
N SER A 77 -14.20 -2.20 3.81
CA SER A 77 -14.85 -3.11 2.85
C SER A 77 -13.88 -3.63 1.78
N ASN A 78 -12.85 -2.86 1.48
CA ASN A 78 -11.98 -3.04 0.33
C ASN A 78 -10.51 -2.75 0.64
N LEU A 79 -9.64 -3.54 0.03
CA LEU A 79 -8.25 -3.20 -0.21
C LEU A 79 -8.11 -2.71 -1.66
N TYR A 80 -7.44 -1.59 -1.86
CA TYR A 80 -7.12 -1.04 -3.17
C TYR A 80 -5.63 -1.20 -3.46
N VAL A 81 -5.29 -1.64 -4.67
CA VAL A 81 -3.92 -1.81 -5.14
C VAL A 81 -3.74 -0.98 -6.41
N PHE A 82 -2.73 -0.10 -6.41
CA PHE A 82 -2.48 0.80 -7.52
C PHE A 82 -0.99 0.93 -7.85
N GLY A 83 -0.69 0.99 -9.15
CA GLY A 83 0.67 1.17 -9.65
C GLY A 83 1.53 -0.10 -9.55
N GLY A 84 2.83 0.14 -9.56
CA GLY A 84 3.88 -0.87 -9.50
C GLY A 84 4.55 -1.14 -10.83
N TYR A 85 5.56 -2.00 -10.75
CA TYR A 85 6.45 -2.37 -11.82
C TYR A 85 6.69 -3.88 -11.84
N ASN A 86 6.76 -4.47 -13.04
CA ASN A 86 7.29 -5.80 -13.26
C ASN A 86 7.81 -5.96 -14.71
N PRO A 87 9.13 -6.08 -14.92
CA PRO A 87 9.74 -6.17 -16.25
C PRO A 87 9.74 -7.59 -16.81
N ASP A 88 9.37 -8.60 -16.03
CA ASP A 88 9.40 -10.02 -16.45
C ASP A 88 7.99 -10.54 -16.79
N PHE A 89 6.98 -9.66 -16.78
CA PHE A 89 5.58 -10.07 -16.88
C PHE A 89 5.02 -9.81 -18.28
N GLU A 90 5.32 -10.70 -19.23
CA GLU A 90 4.78 -10.67 -20.59
C GLU A 90 3.24 -10.62 -20.63
N GLU A 91 2.57 -11.21 -19.64
CA GLU A 91 1.10 -11.19 -19.50
C GLU A 91 0.51 -9.80 -19.16
N ALA A 92 1.34 -8.78 -18.89
CA ALA A 92 0.91 -7.37 -18.81
C ALA A 92 0.75 -6.72 -20.20
N GLY A 93 0.85 -7.49 -21.28
CA GLY A 93 0.82 -7.00 -22.67
C GLY A 93 2.21 -6.79 -23.28
N GLY A 94 3.29 -7.12 -22.54
CA GLY A 94 4.66 -6.96 -23.00
C GLY A 94 4.94 -5.57 -23.59
N SER A 95 5.82 -5.49 -24.57
CA SER A 95 6.15 -4.23 -25.27
C SER A 95 5.00 -3.63 -26.09
N GLU A 96 3.86 -4.32 -26.25
CA GLU A 96 2.69 -3.78 -26.96
C GLU A 96 1.79 -2.93 -26.04
N ASN A 97 1.94 -3.04 -24.73
CA ASN A 97 1.29 -2.15 -23.77
C ASN A 97 2.15 -0.89 -23.56
N GLU A 98 1.60 0.28 -23.86
CA GLU A 98 2.32 1.57 -23.76
C GLU A 98 2.78 1.89 -22.33
N ASP A 99 2.09 1.38 -21.32
CA ASP A 99 2.45 1.57 -19.92
C ASP A 99 3.47 0.51 -19.44
N TYR A 100 3.79 -0.52 -20.24
CA TYR A 100 4.75 -1.56 -19.86
C TYR A 100 6.14 -0.96 -19.59
N PRO A 101 6.86 -1.41 -18.55
CA PRO A 101 6.53 -2.47 -17.57
C PRO A 101 5.86 -1.98 -16.27
N LEU A 102 5.17 -0.84 -16.33
CA LEU A 102 4.39 -0.27 -15.21
C LEU A 102 2.92 -0.71 -15.26
N PHE A 103 2.25 -0.66 -14.11
CA PHE A 103 0.84 -1.06 -14.00
C PHE A 103 -0.08 0.13 -13.80
N ARG A 104 -0.68 0.61 -14.90
CA ARG A 104 -1.62 1.74 -14.90
C ARG A 104 -3.07 1.29 -14.71
N GLU A 105 -3.33 0.69 -13.55
CA GLU A 105 -4.62 0.06 -13.25
C GLU A 105 -4.92 0.11 -11.74
N LEU A 106 -6.20 0.29 -11.40
CA LEU A 106 -6.69 0.25 -10.04
C LEU A 106 -7.38 -1.08 -9.78
N TRP A 107 -6.87 -1.85 -8.82
CA TRP A 107 -7.47 -3.10 -8.37
C TRP A 107 -8.13 -2.92 -7.02
N ARG A 108 -9.18 -3.73 -6.79
CA ARG A 108 -9.90 -3.82 -5.52
C ARG A 108 -10.04 -5.28 -5.11
N PHE A 109 -9.64 -5.60 -3.89
CA PHE A 109 -10.00 -6.85 -3.24
C PHE A 109 -11.13 -6.56 -2.25
N HIS A 110 -12.30 -7.13 -2.52
CA HIS A 110 -13.48 -6.94 -1.68
C HIS A 110 -13.47 -7.96 -0.55
N PHE A 111 -13.41 -7.51 0.70
CA PHE A 111 -13.17 -8.38 1.86
C PHE A 111 -14.30 -9.37 2.08
N ALA A 112 -15.55 -8.96 1.90
CA ALA A 112 -16.69 -9.81 2.20
C ALA A 112 -16.85 -10.98 1.22
N THR A 113 -16.46 -10.80 -0.04
CA THR A 113 -16.52 -11.85 -1.08
C THR A 113 -15.19 -12.55 -1.27
N ALA A 114 -14.09 -12.01 -0.72
CA ALA A 114 -12.72 -12.44 -0.98
C ALA A 114 -12.36 -12.50 -2.47
N THR A 115 -12.85 -11.52 -3.25
CA THR A 115 -12.63 -11.47 -4.70
C THR A 115 -11.89 -10.22 -5.15
N TRP A 116 -10.99 -10.40 -6.11
CA TRP A 116 -10.37 -9.31 -6.84
C TRP A 116 -11.27 -8.80 -7.97
N GLN A 117 -11.21 -7.50 -8.20
CA GLN A 117 -11.84 -6.83 -9.32
C GLN A 117 -10.97 -5.66 -9.78
N GLN A 118 -10.72 -5.59 -11.08
CA GLN A 118 -10.12 -4.39 -11.68
C GLN A 118 -11.21 -3.31 -11.77
N ILE A 119 -10.97 -2.16 -11.13
CA ILE A 119 -11.85 -1.01 -11.22
C ILE A 119 -11.52 -0.26 -12.52
N ARG A 120 -12.50 -0.20 -13.42
CA ARG A 120 -12.42 0.73 -14.54
C ARG A 120 -12.57 2.15 -14.03
N THR A 121 -11.57 2.97 -14.29
CA THR A 121 -11.56 4.37 -13.89
C THR A 121 -11.34 5.27 -15.09
N GLU A 122 -11.87 6.49 -15.01
CA GLU A 122 -11.72 7.52 -16.05
C GLU A 122 -10.91 8.71 -15.53
N GLY A 123 -10.49 9.60 -16.42
CA GLY A 123 -9.87 10.87 -16.08
C GLY A 123 -8.33 10.83 -16.01
N TYR A 124 -7.76 11.73 -15.21
CA TYR A 124 -6.32 12.02 -15.19
C TYR A 124 -5.55 11.06 -14.27
N MET A 125 -5.43 9.79 -14.67
CA MET A 125 -4.61 8.80 -13.95
C MET A 125 -3.10 9.11 -14.12
N PRO A 126 -2.26 8.99 -13.08
CA PRO A 126 -0.81 9.24 -13.20
C PRO A 126 -0.10 8.24 -14.11
N THR A 127 1.09 8.61 -14.56
CA THR A 127 2.01 7.79 -15.39
C THR A 127 3.25 7.33 -14.61
N GLU A 128 3.62 8.02 -13.54
CA GLU A 128 4.77 7.73 -12.69
C GLU A 128 4.41 6.69 -11.62
N LEU A 129 4.18 5.46 -12.07
CA LEU A 129 3.45 4.43 -11.33
C LEU A 129 4.29 3.57 -10.41
N ALA A 130 5.62 3.63 -10.51
CA ALA A 130 6.49 2.97 -9.56
C ALA A 130 6.80 3.94 -8.43
N SER A 131 6.80 3.43 -7.20
CA SER A 131 7.44 4.12 -6.07
C SER A 131 6.77 5.42 -5.63
N MET A 132 5.50 5.56 -5.97
CA MET A 132 4.62 6.62 -5.49
C MET A 132 4.23 6.40 -4.03
N SER A 133 3.76 7.47 -3.41
CA SER A 133 3.06 7.44 -2.13
C SER A 133 1.56 7.44 -2.37
N ALA A 134 0.80 6.74 -1.51
CA ALA A 134 -0.64 6.74 -1.55
C ALA A 134 -1.26 6.77 -0.15
N VAL A 135 -2.37 7.50 0.00
CA VAL A 135 -3.21 7.50 1.20
C VAL A 135 -4.68 7.55 0.80
N LEU A 136 -5.55 6.95 1.61
CA LEU A 136 -7.00 7.02 1.43
C LEU A 136 -7.60 7.97 2.46
N HIS A 137 -8.32 8.99 2.00
CA HIS A 137 -9.03 9.95 2.84
C HIS A 137 -10.51 10.00 2.46
N GLY A 138 -11.35 9.37 3.29
CA GLY A 138 -12.74 9.07 2.90
C GLY A 138 -12.75 8.19 1.64
N ASN A 139 -13.47 8.60 0.61
CA ASN A 139 -13.52 7.89 -0.68
C ASN A 139 -12.46 8.38 -1.68
N ASN A 140 -11.50 9.20 -1.25
CA ASN A 140 -10.51 9.80 -2.14
C ASN A 140 -9.14 9.14 -1.92
N LEU A 141 -8.69 8.36 -2.90
CA LEU A 141 -7.33 7.86 -3.00
C LEU A 141 -6.44 8.98 -3.53
N LEU A 142 -5.56 9.50 -2.67
CA LEU A 142 -4.56 10.50 -3.04
C LEU A 142 -3.25 9.78 -3.40
N VAL A 143 -2.68 10.17 -4.53
CA VAL A 143 -1.42 9.64 -5.08
C VAL A 143 -0.47 10.81 -5.29
N PHE A 144 0.76 10.66 -4.81
CA PHE A 144 1.79 11.68 -4.94
C PHE A 144 3.15 11.07 -5.31
N GLY A 145 3.88 11.79 -6.16
CA GLY A 145 5.24 11.44 -6.56
C GLY A 145 5.29 10.18 -7.43
N GLY A 146 6.40 9.46 -7.31
CA GLY A 146 6.66 8.26 -8.11
C GLY A 146 7.55 8.54 -9.31
N THR A 147 7.88 7.47 -10.01
CA THR A 147 8.77 7.49 -11.17
C THR A 147 8.22 6.63 -12.31
N GLY A 148 8.46 7.09 -13.54
CA GLY A 148 8.31 6.34 -14.78
C GLY A 148 9.54 5.48 -15.07
N ILE A 149 9.67 5.04 -16.32
CA ILE A 149 10.83 4.27 -16.80
C ILE A 149 11.51 5.10 -17.90
N PRO A 150 12.85 5.21 -17.93
CA PRO A 150 13.81 4.74 -16.91
C PRO A 150 13.63 5.42 -15.54
N PHE A 151 13.97 4.71 -14.46
CA PHE A 151 13.77 5.21 -13.10
C PHE A 151 14.64 6.43 -12.80
N GLY A 152 14.02 7.46 -12.22
CA GLY A 152 14.68 8.72 -11.89
C GLY A 152 14.67 9.76 -13.00
N GLU A 153 14.39 9.38 -14.26
CA GLU A 153 14.36 10.31 -15.39
C GLU A 153 13.02 11.03 -15.51
N ASN A 154 11.91 10.30 -15.35
CA ASN A 154 10.57 10.88 -15.33
C ASN A 154 9.98 10.73 -13.92
N ASN A 155 10.00 11.80 -13.14
CA ASN A 155 9.45 11.83 -11.78
C ASN A 155 8.32 12.85 -11.70
N SER A 156 7.37 12.60 -10.80
CA SER A 156 6.24 13.50 -10.59
C SER A 156 6.34 14.24 -9.26
N ASN A 157 5.70 15.41 -9.20
CA ASN A 157 5.33 16.11 -7.97
C ASN A 157 3.86 16.55 -8.02
N ASP A 158 3.08 15.89 -8.89
CA ASP A 158 1.65 16.12 -9.01
C ASP A 158 0.88 15.32 -7.97
N VAL A 159 -0.28 15.86 -7.58
CA VAL A 159 -1.22 15.19 -6.68
C VAL A 159 -2.40 14.72 -7.51
N HIS A 160 -2.52 13.41 -7.67
CA HIS A 160 -3.66 12.79 -8.32
C HIS A 160 -4.64 12.30 -7.28
N VAL A 161 -5.93 12.53 -7.52
CA VAL A 161 -7.02 12.09 -6.62
C VAL A 161 -7.98 11.22 -7.41
N CYS A 162 -8.12 9.97 -6.99
CA CYS A 162 -9.19 9.09 -7.47
C CYS A 162 -10.30 9.03 -6.44
N ASN A 163 -11.51 9.45 -6.80
CA ASN A 163 -12.67 9.06 -6.00
C ASN A 163 -13.02 7.60 -6.32
N VAL A 164 -12.88 6.69 -5.35
CA VAL A 164 -13.05 5.24 -5.58
C VAL A 164 -14.51 4.83 -5.76
N GLN A 165 -15.46 5.65 -5.30
CA GLN A 165 -16.90 5.41 -5.44
C GLN A 165 -17.38 5.75 -6.86
N TYR A 166 -17.04 6.93 -7.37
CA TYR A 166 -17.40 7.34 -8.74
C TYR A 166 -16.38 6.92 -9.80
N ARG A 167 -15.24 6.34 -9.36
CA ARG A 167 -14.19 5.75 -10.22
C ARG A 167 -13.57 6.77 -11.19
N ARG A 168 -13.27 7.97 -10.69
CA ARG A 168 -12.74 9.05 -11.53
C ARG A 168 -11.49 9.69 -10.90
N TRP A 169 -10.45 9.78 -11.71
CA TRP A 169 -9.20 10.46 -11.43
C TRP A 169 -9.27 11.93 -11.83
N ASN A 170 -8.76 12.78 -10.96
CA ASN A 170 -8.54 14.19 -11.22
C ASN A 170 -7.11 14.57 -10.83
N LEU A 171 -6.52 15.46 -11.62
CA LEU A 171 -5.29 16.15 -11.23
C LEU A 171 -5.67 17.30 -10.31
N LEU A 172 -5.14 17.30 -9.09
CA LEU A 172 -5.39 18.38 -8.14
C LEU A 172 -4.50 19.57 -8.51
N ASN A 173 -5.12 20.67 -8.92
CA ASN A 173 -4.40 21.90 -9.25
C ASN A 173 -3.90 22.56 -7.95
N CYS A 174 -2.70 22.20 -7.52
CA CYS A 174 -2.06 22.76 -6.34
C CYS A 174 -1.19 23.97 -6.67
N LYS A 175 -1.18 24.96 -5.78
CA LYS A 175 -0.35 26.18 -5.86
C LYS A 175 0.70 26.17 -4.74
N GLY A 176 1.45 27.26 -4.62
CA GLY A 176 2.47 27.42 -3.58
C GLY A 176 3.78 26.72 -3.91
N LYS A 177 4.61 26.49 -2.89
CA LYS A 177 5.95 25.93 -3.04
C LYS A 177 5.90 24.40 -3.08
N LYS A 178 5.73 23.85 -4.29
CA LYS A 178 5.64 22.39 -4.52
C LYS A 178 6.96 21.69 -4.19
N PRO A 179 6.92 20.41 -3.74
CA PRO A 179 8.10 19.57 -3.62
C PRO A 179 8.80 19.36 -4.97
N ASN A 180 10.08 18.99 -4.94
CA ASN A 180 10.80 18.57 -6.14
C ASN A 180 10.19 17.27 -6.73
N LYS A 181 10.39 17.08 -8.04
CA LYS A 181 9.99 15.86 -8.76
C LYS A 181 10.90 14.70 -8.38
N ILE A 182 10.53 13.96 -7.35
CA ILE A 182 11.29 12.84 -6.77
C ILE A 182 10.36 11.66 -6.49
N TYR A 183 10.92 10.50 -6.17
CA TYR A 183 10.17 9.27 -5.87
C TYR A 183 10.64 8.60 -4.58
N GLY A 184 9.84 7.66 -4.07
CA GLY A 184 10.14 6.95 -2.83
C GLY A 184 10.02 7.81 -1.57
N GLN A 185 9.27 8.91 -1.65
CA GLN A 185 8.80 9.67 -0.48
C GLN A 185 7.82 8.81 0.33
N ALA A 186 7.57 9.24 1.57
CA ALA A 186 6.43 8.81 2.35
C ALA A 186 5.51 10.00 2.67
N MET A 187 4.22 9.71 2.88
CA MET A 187 3.23 10.75 3.19
C MET A 187 2.25 10.34 4.28
N VAL A 188 1.70 11.33 4.98
CA VAL A 188 0.67 11.16 6.00
C VAL A 188 -0.31 12.34 6.01
N ILE A 189 -1.56 12.11 6.40
CA ILE A 189 -2.56 13.17 6.59
C ILE A 189 -2.75 13.43 8.08
N ILE A 190 -2.64 14.70 8.49
CA ILE A 190 -2.88 15.15 9.87
C ILE A 190 -3.69 16.44 9.80
N ASN A 191 -4.85 16.47 10.47
CA ASN A 191 -5.69 17.67 10.63
C ASN A 191 -5.99 18.41 9.31
N GLY A 192 -6.31 17.69 8.24
CA GLY A 192 -6.64 18.28 6.92
C GLY A 192 -5.42 18.70 6.08
N TYR A 193 -4.21 18.44 6.57
CA TYR A 193 -2.97 18.68 5.83
C TYR A 193 -2.33 17.37 5.40
N LEU A 194 -1.82 17.34 4.18
CA LEU A 194 -1.00 16.25 3.68
C LEU A 194 0.48 16.62 3.84
N TYR A 195 1.23 15.81 4.58
CA TYR A 195 2.66 15.97 4.78
C TYR A 195 3.43 14.95 3.94
N VAL A 196 4.50 15.39 3.29
CA VAL A 196 5.38 14.56 2.46
C VAL A 196 6.83 14.80 2.87
N PHE A 197 7.57 13.72 3.11
CA PHE A 197 8.97 13.78 3.52
C PHE A 197 9.87 12.90 2.64
N GLY A 198 11.08 13.41 2.41
CA GLY A 198 12.20 12.68 1.82
C GLY A 198 11.98 12.24 0.36
N GLY A 199 12.68 11.19 -0.06
CA GLY A 199 12.67 10.66 -1.41
C GLY A 199 13.99 10.86 -2.16
N THR A 200 14.02 10.50 -3.44
CA THR A 200 15.23 10.57 -4.27
C THR A 200 14.93 10.94 -5.72
N THR A 201 15.88 11.62 -6.36
CA THR A 201 15.93 11.79 -7.82
C THR A 201 16.47 10.56 -8.54
N GLY A 202 17.01 9.58 -7.81
CA GLY A 202 17.84 8.48 -8.32
C GLY A 202 19.34 8.70 -8.08
N TYR A 203 19.75 9.96 -7.88
CA TYR A 203 21.14 10.33 -7.61
C TYR A 203 21.30 11.01 -6.24
N LEU A 204 20.38 11.93 -5.94
CA LEU A 204 20.36 12.68 -4.68
C LEU A 204 19.17 12.24 -3.84
N TYR A 205 19.34 12.23 -2.53
CA TYR A 205 18.28 11.98 -1.57
C TYR A 205 17.89 13.31 -0.91
N SER A 206 16.63 13.42 -0.49
CA SER A 206 16.08 14.65 0.09
C SER A 206 15.78 14.48 1.58
N THR A 207 15.85 15.60 2.30
CA THR A 207 15.38 15.78 3.69
C THR A 207 14.20 16.76 3.76
N ASP A 208 13.66 17.18 2.61
CA ASP A 208 12.64 18.22 2.56
C ASP A 208 11.32 17.71 3.16
N LEU A 209 10.70 18.54 3.99
CA LEU A 209 9.35 18.34 4.50
C LEU A 209 8.40 19.37 3.88
N HIS A 210 7.40 18.88 3.16
CA HIS A 210 6.38 19.73 2.57
C HIS A 210 5.01 19.41 3.13
N ARG A 211 4.16 20.43 3.19
CA ARG A 211 2.78 20.31 3.63
C ARG A 211 1.84 20.92 2.59
N LEU A 212 0.83 20.17 2.20
CA LEU A 212 -0.28 20.63 1.37
C LEU A 212 -1.51 20.82 2.23
N ASP A 213 -2.09 22.01 2.22
CA ASP A 213 -3.43 22.24 2.74
C ASP A 213 -4.46 21.63 1.76
N LEU A 214 -5.24 20.64 2.21
CA LEU A 214 -6.19 19.95 1.32
C LEU A 214 -7.42 20.80 1.01
N SER A 215 -7.69 21.85 1.80
CA SER A 215 -8.81 22.77 1.58
C SER A 215 -8.44 23.86 0.57
N THR A 216 -7.29 24.51 0.73
CA THR A 216 -6.85 25.61 -0.15
C THR A 216 -6.04 25.12 -1.35
N ARG A 217 -5.52 23.87 -1.29
CA ARG A 217 -4.64 23.25 -2.28
C ARG A 217 -3.31 23.99 -2.42
N GLU A 218 -2.83 24.55 -1.32
CA GLU A 218 -1.58 25.31 -1.28
C GLU A 218 -0.46 24.50 -0.61
N TRP A 219 0.66 24.35 -1.32
CA TRP A 219 1.87 23.74 -0.81
C TRP A 219 2.73 24.76 -0.06
N THR A 220 3.25 24.32 1.08
CA THR A 220 4.24 25.03 1.89
C THR A 220 5.46 24.12 2.07
N HIS A 221 6.65 24.62 1.79
CA HIS A 221 7.89 23.99 2.24
C HIS A 221 8.10 24.37 3.71
N LEU A 222 7.99 23.39 4.61
CA LEU A 222 8.28 23.58 6.03
C LEU A 222 9.79 23.64 6.21
N LYS A 223 10.27 24.74 6.79
CA LYS A 223 11.68 24.92 7.13
C LYS A 223 11.85 24.70 8.64
N PRO A 224 12.33 23.53 9.08
CA PRO A 224 12.61 23.29 10.48
C PRO A 224 13.58 24.34 11.02
N LYS A 225 13.44 24.68 12.30
CA LYS A 225 14.31 25.64 12.99
C LYS A 225 15.63 25.03 13.45
N ASN A 226 15.82 23.73 13.25
CA ASN A 226 17.03 22.98 13.55
C ASN A 226 18.28 23.54 12.85
N ALA A 227 19.44 23.35 13.47
CA ALA A 227 20.70 23.46 12.73
C ALA A 227 20.79 22.31 11.71
N PRO A 228 21.53 22.47 10.59
CA PRO A 228 21.64 21.42 9.57
C PRO A 228 22.09 20.05 10.10
N LEU A 229 22.89 20.02 11.16
CA LEU A 229 23.40 18.79 11.79
C LEU A 229 22.33 18.04 12.61
N ASP A 230 21.23 18.71 12.97
CA ASP A 230 20.13 18.12 13.75
C ASP A 230 18.94 17.70 12.87
N LEU A 231 19.11 17.75 11.54
CA LEU A 231 18.11 17.28 10.58
C LEU A 231 18.25 15.76 10.40
N PRO A 232 17.13 15.05 10.14
CA PRO A 232 17.21 13.65 9.75
C PRO A 232 18.05 13.48 8.48
N ASP A 233 18.85 12.42 8.41
CA ASP A 233 19.63 12.11 7.21
C ASP A 233 18.73 11.94 5.99
N GLU A 234 19.25 12.32 4.83
CA GLU A 234 18.57 12.12 3.55
C GLU A 234 18.26 10.64 3.31
N ARG A 235 17.04 10.36 2.81
CA ARG A 235 16.55 8.99 2.67
C ARG A 235 15.40 8.82 1.70
N TYR A 236 15.25 7.60 1.20
CA TYR A 236 14.07 7.11 0.48
C TYR A 236 13.59 5.78 1.08
N ARG A 237 12.34 5.38 0.79
CA ARG A 237 11.75 4.08 1.24
C ARG A 237 11.77 3.86 2.75
N HIS A 238 11.69 4.96 3.48
CA HIS A 238 11.19 5.02 4.84
C HIS A 238 9.65 5.04 4.79
N GLU A 239 9.03 4.91 5.95
CA GLU A 239 7.59 5.11 6.12
C GLU A 239 7.35 6.15 7.22
N LEU A 240 6.16 6.76 7.23
CA LEU A 240 5.78 7.76 8.23
C LEU A 240 4.68 7.23 9.17
N ALA A 241 4.75 7.65 10.43
CA ALA A 241 3.67 7.52 11.41
C ALA A 241 3.41 8.86 12.10
N GLN A 242 2.33 8.98 12.88
CA GLN A 242 1.98 10.24 13.54
C GLN A 242 1.15 10.05 14.81
N ASP A 243 1.19 10.99 15.75
CA ASP A 243 0.35 10.98 16.96
C ASP A 243 -0.56 12.23 17.08
N GLY A 244 -0.72 12.97 15.98
CA GLY A 244 -1.43 14.24 15.89
C GLY A 244 -0.59 15.46 16.23
N GLN A 245 0.54 15.28 16.94
CA GLN A 245 1.46 16.34 17.34
C GLN A 245 2.81 16.23 16.62
N ARG A 246 3.25 15.01 16.32
CA ARG A 246 4.53 14.68 15.69
C ARG A 246 4.35 13.79 14.48
N ILE A 247 5.28 13.93 13.52
CA ILE A 247 5.47 13.01 12.39
C ILE A 247 6.75 12.22 12.62
N TYR A 248 6.65 10.90 12.69
CA TYR A 248 7.76 10.00 12.94
C TYR A 248 8.28 9.38 11.64
N ILE A 249 9.60 9.32 11.47
CA ILE A 249 10.26 8.63 10.36
C ILE A 249 10.71 7.24 10.80
N LEU A 250 10.28 6.20 10.08
CA LEU A 250 10.64 4.82 10.36
C LEU A 250 11.49 4.25 9.23
N GLY A 251 12.75 3.94 9.56
CA GLY A 251 13.70 3.25 8.68
C GLY A 251 14.07 4.03 7.42
N GLY A 252 14.14 3.30 6.31
CA GLY A 252 14.64 3.80 5.03
C GLY A 252 16.17 3.86 5.00
N GLY A 253 16.70 4.60 4.03
CA GLY A 253 18.13 4.80 3.89
C GLY A 253 18.49 5.33 2.52
N THR A 254 19.65 4.94 2.01
CA THR A 254 20.10 5.18 0.64
C THR A 254 20.10 3.86 -0.16
N SER A 255 20.55 3.88 -1.41
CA SER A 255 20.63 2.67 -2.23
C SER A 255 21.61 1.64 -1.63
N TRP A 256 22.64 2.08 -0.93
CA TRP A 256 23.67 1.24 -0.30
C TRP A 256 23.50 1.04 1.21
N MET A 257 22.83 1.96 1.92
CA MET A 257 22.72 1.92 3.39
C MET A 257 21.27 1.81 3.84
N SER A 258 21.03 1.00 4.88
CA SER A 258 19.79 1.01 5.64
C SER A 258 20.04 1.58 7.02
N TYR A 259 19.17 2.49 7.47
CA TYR A 259 19.34 3.16 8.75
C TYR A 259 18.74 2.34 9.90
N PRO A 260 19.38 2.36 11.09
CA PRO A 260 18.94 1.62 12.25
C PRO A 260 17.66 2.23 12.85
N LEU A 261 17.06 1.49 13.77
CA LEU A 261 15.77 1.82 14.40
C LEU A 261 15.88 1.95 15.92
N ASP A 262 17.10 1.96 16.47
CA ASP A 262 17.37 2.27 17.87
C ASP A 262 17.11 3.75 18.18
N LYS A 263 17.21 4.61 17.17
CA LYS A 263 16.79 6.01 17.19
C LYS A 263 15.88 6.31 16.01
N ILE A 264 14.87 7.15 16.24
CA ILE A 264 13.96 7.63 15.19
C ILE A 264 13.84 9.15 15.26
N HIS A 265 13.57 9.78 14.12
CA HIS A 265 13.36 11.21 14.06
C HIS A 265 11.86 11.53 14.10
N ALA A 266 11.49 12.56 14.86
CA ALA A 266 10.12 13.04 14.97
C ALA A 266 10.04 14.54 14.73
N TYR A 267 9.21 14.97 13.77
CA TYR A 267 8.97 16.38 13.52
C TYR A 267 7.78 16.88 14.33
N ASN A 268 8.03 17.82 15.23
CA ASN A 268 7.02 18.44 16.08
C ASN A 268 6.30 19.56 15.31
N LEU A 269 4.99 19.38 15.12
CA LEU A 269 4.14 20.27 14.33
C LEU A 269 3.93 21.64 15.00
N GLU A 270 4.02 21.72 16.32
CA GLU A 270 3.85 22.96 17.08
C GLU A 270 5.15 23.78 17.10
N THR A 271 6.27 23.14 17.43
CA THR A 271 7.54 23.85 17.61
C THR A 271 8.28 24.11 16.30
N ASN A 272 7.96 23.34 15.24
CA ASN A 272 8.68 23.31 13.97
C ASN A 272 10.15 22.88 14.15
N TYR A 273 10.37 21.84 14.96
CA TYR A 273 11.66 21.19 15.17
C TYR A 273 11.60 19.68 14.89
N TRP A 274 12.69 19.14 14.37
CA TRP A 274 13.00 17.72 14.45
C TRP A 274 13.59 17.39 15.83
N GLU A 275 13.12 16.30 16.40
CA GLU A 275 13.56 15.71 17.66
C GLU A 275 14.14 14.32 17.35
N GLU A 276 15.31 13.98 17.90
CA GLU A 276 15.82 12.60 17.91
C GLU A 276 15.23 11.87 19.12
N ILE A 277 14.56 10.75 18.87
CA ILE A 277 13.95 9.94 19.90
C ILE A 277 14.69 8.62 20.00
N VAL A 278 15.29 8.38 21.17
CA VAL A 278 15.88 7.09 21.51
C VAL A 278 14.76 6.09 21.80
N THR A 279 14.74 4.98 21.06
CA THR A 279 13.77 3.91 21.24
C THR A 279 14.29 2.83 22.19
N LYS A 280 13.36 2.06 22.76
CA LYS A 280 13.66 0.96 23.68
C LYS A 280 13.59 -0.37 22.94
N PRO A 281 14.54 -1.29 23.15
CA PRO A 281 14.59 -2.57 22.45
C PRO A 281 13.56 -3.54 23.03
N HIS A 282 13.09 -4.49 22.23
CA HIS A 282 12.37 -5.65 22.77
C HIS A 282 13.31 -6.42 23.71
N GLU A 283 12.83 -6.82 24.89
CA GLU A 283 13.62 -7.44 25.97
C GLU A 283 14.57 -8.56 25.51
N LYS A 284 14.07 -9.50 24.69
CA LYS A 284 14.85 -10.64 24.17
C LYS A 284 15.43 -10.45 22.76
N ALA A 285 14.67 -9.85 21.85
CA ALA A 285 15.01 -9.77 20.43
C ALA A 285 15.84 -8.53 20.06
N GLY A 286 16.04 -7.58 20.98
CA GLY A 286 16.73 -6.33 20.70
C GLY A 286 15.88 -5.39 19.83
N TYR A 287 16.55 -4.70 18.90
CA TYR A 287 15.92 -3.81 17.94
C TYR A 287 15.56 -4.54 16.64
N PRO A 288 14.55 -4.06 15.89
CA PRO A 288 14.39 -4.49 14.51
C PRO A 288 15.64 -4.17 13.71
N ALA A 289 16.04 -5.07 12.80
CA ALA A 289 17.13 -4.80 11.88
C ALA A 289 16.85 -3.51 11.07
N ALA A 290 17.92 -2.75 10.79
CA ALA A 290 17.90 -1.62 9.86
C ALA A 290 17.28 -2.05 8.54
N ARG A 291 16.36 -1.26 7.98
CA ARG A 291 15.59 -1.70 6.81
C ARG A 291 15.05 -0.57 5.95
N ARG A 292 14.97 -0.84 4.64
CA ARG A 292 14.27 -0.03 3.63
C ARG A 292 13.24 -0.87 2.89
N CYS A 293 12.29 -0.22 2.22
CA CYS A 293 11.29 -0.89 1.38
C CYS A 293 10.42 -1.91 2.13
N HIS A 294 10.27 -1.73 3.44
CA HIS A 294 9.34 -2.46 4.30
C HIS A 294 7.96 -1.82 4.18
N SER A 295 6.92 -2.53 4.60
CA SER A 295 5.61 -1.91 4.80
C SER A 295 5.45 -1.38 6.22
N CYS A 296 4.67 -0.32 6.38
CA CYS A 296 4.32 0.26 7.67
C CYS A 296 2.81 0.54 7.71
N VAL A 297 2.18 0.19 8.81
CA VAL A 297 0.77 0.53 9.10
C VAL A 297 0.63 0.97 10.55
N GLN A 298 -0.32 1.84 10.83
CA GLN A 298 -0.56 2.38 12.17
C GLN A 298 -1.96 2.03 12.66
N VAL A 299 -2.06 1.54 13.90
CA VAL A 299 -3.33 1.31 14.60
C VAL A 299 -3.25 2.03 15.95
N LYS A 300 -3.96 3.16 16.06
CA LYS A 300 -3.87 4.05 17.23
C LYS A 300 -2.41 4.43 17.50
N ASP A 301 -1.89 4.20 18.70
CA ASP A 301 -0.53 4.52 19.11
C ASP A 301 0.51 3.46 18.68
N ASP A 302 0.08 2.30 18.18
CA ASP A 302 0.98 1.23 17.75
C ASP A 302 1.25 1.31 16.25
N VAL A 303 2.53 1.36 15.89
CA VAL A 303 3.03 1.38 14.50
C VAL A 303 3.70 0.05 14.21
N PHE A 304 3.31 -0.60 13.12
CA PHE A 304 3.76 -1.93 12.74
C PHE A 304 4.61 -1.85 11.49
N ILE A 305 5.79 -2.46 11.51
CA ILE A 305 6.66 -2.60 10.35
C ILE A 305 6.82 -4.08 9.98
N CYS A 306 6.75 -4.39 8.68
CA CYS A 306 6.85 -5.77 8.21
C CYS A 306 7.77 -5.90 6.99
N GLY A 307 8.62 -6.93 7.02
CA GLY A 307 9.54 -7.27 5.96
C GLY A 307 10.53 -6.16 5.59
N GLY A 308 10.85 -6.05 4.30
CA GLY A 308 11.82 -5.09 3.77
C GLY A 308 13.18 -5.70 3.48
N TYR A 309 14.19 -4.85 3.27
CA TYR A 309 15.55 -5.25 2.94
C TYR A 309 16.56 -4.47 3.79
N ASN A 310 17.53 -5.16 4.37
CA ASN A 310 18.56 -4.54 5.22
C ASN A 310 19.89 -4.26 4.49
N GLY A 311 20.03 -4.68 3.23
CA GLY A 311 21.32 -4.64 2.51
C GLY A 311 21.92 -6.02 2.23
N GLU A 312 21.44 -7.06 2.93
CA GLU A 312 21.92 -8.43 2.81
C GLU A 312 20.77 -9.44 2.62
N LEU A 313 19.72 -9.30 3.43
CA LEU A 313 18.60 -10.23 3.52
C LEU A 313 17.27 -9.53 3.27
N ILE A 314 16.39 -10.23 2.55
CA ILE A 314 14.97 -9.89 2.50
C ILE A 314 14.34 -10.37 3.81
N LEU A 315 13.75 -9.44 4.55
CA LEU A 315 13.18 -9.67 5.86
C LEU A 315 11.72 -10.15 5.74
N SER A 316 11.27 -10.91 6.74
CA SER A 316 9.87 -11.36 6.88
C SER A 316 9.29 -11.12 8.27
N ASP A 317 10.06 -10.51 9.17
CA ASP A 317 9.65 -10.26 10.53
C ASP A 317 8.59 -9.15 10.64
N LEU A 318 7.74 -9.27 11.66
CA LEU A 318 6.76 -8.26 12.04
C LEU A 318 7.15 -7.67 13.40
N TRP A 319 7.27 -6.35 13.45
CA TRP A 319 7.55 -5.61 14.67
C TRP A 319 6.50 -4.54 14.89
N LYS A 320 6.30 -4.14 16.14
CA LYS A 320 5.58 -2.93 16.47
C LYS A 320 6.38 -2.01 17.39
N ILE A 321 6.17 -0.70 17.27
CA ILE A 321 6.60 0.31 18.24
C ILE A 321 5.38 1.05 18.75
N ASN A 322 5.31 1.24 20.06
CA ASN A 322 4.29 2.10 20.67
C ASN A 322 4.80 3.54 20.75
N LEU A 323 4.10 4.50 20.14
CA LEU A 323 4.53 5.90 20.01
C LEU A 323 4.51 6.69 21.33
N GLN A 324 3.91 6.16 22.40
CA GLN A 324 3.93 6.82 23.72
C GLN A 324 5.14 6.38 24.55
N THR A 325 5.52 5.11 24.45
CA THR A 325 6.60 4.51 25.26
C THR A 325 7.92 4.35 24.51
N PHE A 326 7.86 4.45 23.17
CA PHE A 326 8.92 4.16 22.21
C PHE A 326 9.51 2.75 22.35
N GLN A 327 8.69 1.81 22.79
CA GLN A 327 9.07 0.41 23.03
C GLN A 327 8.85 -0.44 21.78
N TRP A 328 9.93 -1.01 21.24
CA TRP A 328 9.85 -2.03 20.21
C TRP A 328 9.38 -3.36 20.77
N THR A 329 8.51 -4.04 20.04
CA THR A 329 8.06 -5.40 20.34
C THR A 329 8.10 -6.23 19.05
N LYS A 330 8.94 -7.29 19.02
CA LYS A 330 8.88 -8.30 17.97
C LYS A 330 7.63 -9.15 18.15
N LEU A 331 6.82 -9.27 17.11
CA LEU A 331 5.67 -10.16 17.11
C LEU A 331 6.08 -11.55 16.62
N PRO A 332 5.39 -12.62 17.07
CA PRO A 332 5.69 -13.99 16.65
C PRO A 332 5.35 -14.24 15.18
N ALA A 333 4.49 -13.41 14.58
CA ALA A 333 4.09 -13.51 13.19
C ALA A 333 5.29 -13.29 12.26
N MET A 334 5.41 -14.15 11.24
CA MET A 334 6.41 -14.03 10.19
C MET A 334 5.72 -14.13 8.84
N MET A 335 6.05 -13.22 7.92
CA MET A 335 5.53 -13.25 6.55
C MET A 335 5.97 -14.57 5.89
N PRO A 336 5.04 -15.39 5.35
CA PRO A 336 5.38 -16.70 4.78
C PRO A 336 6.36 -16.62 3.61
N GLU A 337 6.32 -15.51 2.88
CA GLU A 337 7.19 -15.22 1.75
C GLU A 337 7.86 -13.86 2.02
N PRO A 338 9.14 -13.82 2.43
CA PRO A 338 9.87 -12.58 2.66
C PRO A 338 9.84 -11.69 1.42
N ALA A 339 9.54 -10.42 1.60
CA ALA A 339 9.42 -9.48 0.49
C ALA A 339 9.92 -8.08 0.85
N TYR A 340 10.42 -7.36 -0.15
CA TYR A 340 10.67 -5.91 -0.09
C TYR A 340 10.03 -5.23 -1.31
N PHE A 341 9.79 -3.92 -1.22
CA PHE A 341 8.94 -3.18 -2.19
C PHE A 341 7.53 -3.76 -2.32
N HIS A 342 7.08 -4.53 -1.33
CA HIS A 342 5.68 -4.86 -1.15
C HIS A 342 4.93 -3.66 -0.57
N SER A 343 3.61 -3.74 -0.48
CA SER A 343 2.82 -2.71 0.20
C SER A 343 1.80 -3.36 1.12
N ALA A 344 1.45 -2.64 2.17
CA ALA A 344 0.43 -3.06 3.11
C ALA A 344 -0.56 -1.94 3.40
N ALA A 345 -1.75 -2.33 3.81
CA ALA A 345 -2.76 -1.42 4.33
C ALA A 345 -3.46 -2.08 5.52
N VAL A 346 -3.93 -1.26 6.47
CA VAL A 346 -4.68 -1.74 7.62
C VAL A 346 -6.12 -1.23 7.54
N THR A 347 -7.06 -2.13 7.83
CA THR A 347 -8.47 -1.78 7.94
C THR A 347 -8.73 -1.01 9.24
N PRO A 348 -9.84 -0.25 9.35
CA PRO A 348 -10.23 0.37 10.62
C PRO A 348 -10.39 -0.62 11.78
N ALA A 349 -10.66 -1.90 11.48
CA ALA A 349 -10.76 -2.96 12.47
C ALA A 349 -9.40 -3.50 12.95
N GLY A 350 -8.28 -3.10 12.32
CA GLY A 350 -6.93 -3.53 12.68
C GLY A 350 -6.48 -4.84 12.02
N CYS A 351 -7.14 -5.27 10.94
CA CYS A 351 -6.62 -6.31 10.05
C CYS A 351 -5.70 -5.69 9.01
N MET A 352 -4.43 -6.12 8.97
CA MET A 352 -3.43 -5.72 8.00
C MET A 352 -3.45 -6.68 6.81
N TYR A 353 -3.38 -6.12 5.61
CA TYR A 353 -3.25 -6.84 4.36
C TYR A 353 -1.93 -6.48 3.69
N ILE A 354 -1.19 -7.47 3.20
CA ILE A 354 0.11 -7.30 2.53
C ILE A 354 0.02 -7.89 1.13
N HIS A 355 0.41 -7.12 0.13
CA HIS A 355 0.39 -7.55 -1.27
C HIS A 355 1.73 -7.33 -1.97
N GLY A 356 2.08 -8.31 -2.81
CA GLY A 356 3.15 -8.25 -3.79
C GLY A 356 4.55 -8.07 -3.21
N GLY A 357 5.43 -7.43 -3.98
CA GLY A 357 6.85 -7.22 -3.65
C GLY A 357 7.81 -8.12 -4.43
N VAL A 358 9.10 -7.87 -4.22
CA VAL A 358 10.22 -8.67 -4.74
C VAL A 358 10.60 -9.69 -3.67
N VAL A 359 10.68 -10.96 -4.07
CA VAL A 359 10.91 -12.12 -3.17
C VAL A 359 12.27 -12.78 -3.42
N ASN A 360 12.90 -12.49 -4.57
CA ASN A 360 14.24 -12.96 -4.90
C ASN A 360 14.96 -11.90 -5.73
N MET A 361 16.11 -11.43 -5.24
CA MET A 361 16.92 -10.41 -5.92
C MET A 361 17.61 -10.95 -7.18
N SER A 362 18.25 -12.11 -7.09
CA SER A 362 19.05 -12.69 -8.17
C SER A 362 18.21 -13.07 -9.38
N GLY A 363 16.98 -13.54 -9.16
CA GLY A 363 16.03 -13.91 -10.21
C GLY A 363 15.03 -12.81 -10.59
N ASN A 364 15.16 -11.59 -10.02
CA ASN A 364 14.20 -10.49 -10.18
C ASN A 364 12.73 -10.90 -9.94
N GLN A 365 12.50 -11.88 -9.07
CA GLN A 365 11.18 -12.50 -8.91
C GLN A 365 10.26 -11.64 -8.05
N ARG A 366 9.04 -11.43 -8.55
CA ARG A 366 7.95 -10.74 -7.83
C ARG A 366 6.82 -11.69 -7.52
N THR A 367 6.06 -11.38 -6.48
CA THR A 367 4.85 -12.12 -6.08
C THR A 367 3.59 -11.29 -6.33
N ALA A 368 2.46 -11.99 -6.53
CA ALA A 368 1.09 -11.44 -6.51
C ALA A 368 0.33 -11.89 -5.26
N SER A 369 1.04 -12.48 -4.29
CA SER A 369 0.40 -13.03 -3.10
C SER A 369 -0.24 -11.91 -2.28
N LEU A 370 -1.41 -12.23 -1.73
CA LEU A 370 -2.10 -11.42 -0.73
C LEU A 370 -2.12 -12.20 0.59
N TYR A 371 -1.64 -11.57 1.66
CA TYR A 371 -1.70 -12.11 3.00
C TYR A 371 -2.52 -11.18 3.90
N LYS A 372 -3.22 -11.71 4.90
CA LYS A 372 -3.81 -10.92 5.99
C LYS A 372 -3.29 -11.37 7.35
N VAL A 373 -3.26 -10.45 8.31
CA VAL A 373 -2.95 -10.72 9.73
C VAL A 373 -3.72 -9.74 10.61
N TRP A 374 -4.28 -10.23 11.72
CA TRP A 374 -4.90 -9.38 12.72
C TRP A 374 -3.83 -8.82 13.66
N LEU A 375 -3.70 -7.49 13.70
CA LEU A 375 -2.73 -6.77 14.55
C LEU A 375 -3.29 -6.45 15.95
N VAL A 376 -4.61 -6.45 16.06
CA VAL A 376 -5.37 -6.29 17.29
C VAL A 376 -6.39 -7.40 17.39
N VAL A 377 -6.92 -7.63 18.58
CA VAL A 377 -8.03 -8.57 18.76
C VAL A 377 -9.24 -8.06 17.97
N PRO A 378 -9.76 -8.81 16.97
CA PRO A 378 -10.92 -8.40 16.21
C PRO A 378 -12.13 -8.30 17.14
N SER A 379 -13.02 -7.33 16.87
CA SER A 379 -14.27 -7.26 17.61
C SER A 379 -15.15 -8.49 17.34
N LEU A 380 -16.08 -8.78 18.25
CA LEU A 380 -17.06 -9.86 18.05
C LEU A 380 -17.85 -9.66 16.75
N LEU A 381 -18.13 -8.41 16.37
CA LEU A 381 -18.78 -8.08 15.10
C LEU A 381 -17.95 -8.56 13.90
N GLU A 382 -16.64 -8.30 13.88
CA GLU A 382 -15.76 -8.73 12.79
C GLU A 382 -15.64 -10.25 12.71
N MET A 383 -15.46 -10.91 13.86
CA MET A 383 -15.37 -12.37 13.93
C MET A 383 -16.66 -13.04 13.45
N THR A 384 -17.82 -12.53 13.88
CA THR A 384 -19.13 -13.05 13.47
C THR A 384 -19.42 -12.72 12.02
N TRP A 385 -19.03 -11.55 11.52
CA TRP A 385 -19.19 -11.17 10.12
C TRP A 385 -18.39 -12.08 9.18
N GLU A 386 -17.10 -12.30 9.46
CA GLU A 386 -16.27 -13.24 8.68
C GLU A 386 -16.87 -14.65 8.70
N LYS A 387 -17.34 -15.11 9.86
CA LYS A 387 -17.95 -16.44 9.99
C LYS A 387 -19.28 -16.54 9.25
N LEU A 388 -20.13 -15.50 9.33
CA LEU A 388 -21.43 -15.44 8.65
C LEU A 388 -21.25 -15.53 7.14
N LEU A 389 -20.34 -14.74 6.57
CA LEU A 389 -20.06 -14.73 5.13
C LEU A 389 -19.50 -16.06 4.64
N LYS A 390 -18.66 -16.70 5.45
CA LYS A 390 -18.12 -18.05 5.15
C LYS A 390 -19.21 -19.12 5.17
N LEU A 391 -20.17 -19.05 6.09
CA LEU A 391 -21.27 -20.02 6.22
C LEU A 391 -22.39 -19.78 5.19
N PHE A 392 -22.64 -18.52 4.84
CA PHE A 392 -23.76 -18.11 3.98
C PHE A 392 -23.28 -17.25 2.80
N PRO A 393 -22.48 -17.81 1.87
CA PRO A 393 -21.93 -17.05 0.74
C PRO A 393 -23.02 -16.48 -0.20
N HIS A 394 -24.21 -17.07 -0.20
CA HIS A 394 -25.36 -16.62 -0.99
C HIS A 394 -25.90 -15.24 -0.56
N LEU A 395 -25.55 -14.75 0.64
CA LEU A 395 -25.94 -13.39 1.08
C LEU A 395 -25.48 -12.31 0.09
N THR A 396 -24.35 -12.55 -0.60
CA THR A 396 -23.81 -11.65 -1.63
C THR A 396 -24.76 -11.45 -2.81
N GLN A 397 -25.62 -12.43 -3.10
CA GLN A 397 -26.56 -12.44 -4.23
C GLN A 397 -27.90 -11.77 -3.89
N LEU A 398 -28.22 -11.62 -2.60
CA LEU A 398 -29.48 -11.02 -2.14
C LEU A 398 -29.50 -9.51 -2.38
N SER A 399 -30.67 -8.95 -2.68
CA SER A 399 -30.85 -7.50 -2.77
C SER A 399 -30.68 -6.82 -1.40
N ALA A 400 -30.42 -5.51 -1.39
CA ALA A 400 -30.32 -4.76 -0.14
C ALA A 400 -31.59 -4.85 0.73
N LEU A 401 -32.78 -4.85 0.11
CA LEU A 401 -34.06 -5.02 0.81
C LEU A 401 -34.20 -6.40 1.46
N GLN A 402 -33.78 -7.46 0.76
CA GLN A 402 -33.76 -8.81 1.33
C GLN A 402 -32.81 -8.89 2.53
N LEU A 403 -31.61 -8.31 2.41
CA LEU A 403 -30.65 -8.29 3.53
C LEU A 403 -31.17 -7.49 4.74
N LEU A 404 -31.86 -6.37 4.51
CA LEU A 404 -32.53 -5.63 5.58
C LEU A 404 -33.62 -6.47 6.26
N SER A 405 -34.42 -7.21 5.49
CA SER A 405 -35.45 -8.11 6.04
C SER A 405 -34.87 -9.27 6.86
N LEU A 406 -33.63 -9.66 6.60
CA LEU A 406 -32.86 -10.64 7.40
C LEU A 406 -32.23 -10.02 8.66
N GLY A 407 -32.41 -8.72 8.88
CA GLY A 407 -31.91 -8.00 10.06
C GLY A 407 -30.49 -7.46 9.92
N LEU A 408 -29.87 -7.49 8.73
CA LEU A 408 -28.57 -6.85 8.54
C LEU A 408 -28.72 -5.33 8.56
N THR A 409 -27.78 -4.65 9.22
CA THR A 409 -27.74 -3.19 9.25
C THR A 409 -27.30 -2.62 7.90
N HIS A 410 -27.67 -1.36 7.63
CA HIS A 410 -27.20 -0.65 6.43
C HIS A 410 -25.66 -0.65 6.29
N SER A 411 -24.92 -0.55 7.40
CA SER A 411 -23.45 -0.55 7.38
C SER A 411 -22.88 -1.90 6.94
N LEU A 412 -23.44 -3.02 7.39
CA LEU A 412 -23.01 -4.35 6.96
C LEU A 412 -23.39 -4.62 5.50
N ILE A 413 -24.56 -4.13 5.07
CA ILE A 413 -24.99 -4.22 3.68
C ILE A 413 -24.04 -3.44 2.75
N GLN A 414 -23.61 -2.25 3.15
CA GLN A 414 -22.62 -1.47 2.39
C GLN A 414 -21.28 -2.21 2.27
N ARG A 415 -20.84 -2.90 3.33
CA ARG A 415 -19.61 -3.72 3.31
C ARG A 415 -19.69 -4.95 2.43
N LEU A 416 -20.91 -5.36 2.06
CA LEU A 416 -21.17 -6.53 1.25
C LEU A 416 -21.35 -6.21 -0.25
N LYS A 417 -21.61 -4.94 -0.60
CA LYS A 417 -22.13 -4.54 -1.93
C LYS A 417 -21.16 -3.72 -2.78
#